data_AF-A0A916RAT2-F1
#
_entry.id   AF-A0A916RAT2-F1
#
_cell.length_a   1.000
_cell.length_b   1.000
_cell.length_c   1.000
_cell.angle_alpha   90.00
_cell.angle_beta   90.00
_cell.angle_gamma   90.00
#
_symmetry.space_group_name_H-M   'P 1'
#
loop_
_entity.id
_entity.type
_entity.pdbx_description
1 polymer ?
#
loop_
_entity_poly.entity_id
_entity_poly.type
_entity_poly.pdbx_seq_one_letter_code
_entity_poly.pdbx_strand_id
1 'polypeptide(L)'
;MIPLLLETLEFRSNNDIHRPVIQAIELLKKYAQSKARYYENGENIPIDGVLKSGWKEILLEKEEDGKERINRINYEISVLQTLRERLSCKEIWVTGAYRYRNPDEDLPTDFEQHRQVYYQALTLPEDVETFVRNLQQKMADSLEKLDKGMPDNPDVNIVGKNQGLIRLSPFPAVNEPLNLKQLKGEINRIWHQTSLLDILKETDLRVNFTRNFKSMGTREIIDRETLQKRLLLCLYGMGTNTGLKRINTGINGENYQDLLYVRRRYIHKEQLRSAITEVINGIFEIRLPQIWGEGTTTCASDSKHFGAWEQNLMNQYHLRYRGRGVMIYWHAIEKLSLHLFSTQNLFFKRGDCND
;
A
#
# COMPACT_ATOMS: atom_id res chain seq x y z
N MET A 1 13.70 -10.15 -24.15
CA MET A 1 13.84 -9.26 -22.98
C MET A 1 14.54 -9.96 -21.82
N ILE A 2 14.10 -11.16 -21.42
CA ILE A 2 14.72 -11.93 -20.32
C ILE A 2 16.23 -12.20 -20.53
N PRO A 3 16.72 -12.62 -21.72
CA PRO A 3 18.16 -12.82 -21.95
C PRO A 3 19.01 -11.59 -21.64
N LEU A 4 18.60 -10.44 -22.16
CA LEU A 4 19.30 -9.16 -21.94
C LEU A 4 19.33 -8.77 -20.45
N LEU A 5 18.26 -9.06 -19.70
CA LEU A 5 18.19 -8.76 -18.28
C LEU A 5 19.12 -9.67 -17.47
N LEU A 6 19.21 -10.95 -17.82
CA LEU A 6 20.13 -11.88 -17.16
C LEU A 6 21.60 -11.55 -17.49
N GLU A 7 21.90 -11.11 -18.72
CA GLU A 7 23.26 -10.69 -19.11
C GLU A 7 23.72 -9.39 -18.43
N THR A 8 22.80 -8.44 -18.23
CA THR A 8 23.14 -7.12 -17.67
C THR A 8 23.22 -7.11 -16.15
N LEU A 9 22.45 -7.98 -15.47
CA LEU A 9 22.41 -8.01 -14.01
C LEU A 9 23.32 -9.12 -13.45
N GLU A 10 24.20 -8.73 -12.54
CA GLU A 10 25.03 -9.66 -11.80
C GLU A 10 24.33 -10.06 -10.48
N PHE A 11 23.95 -11.34 -10.37
CA PHE A 11 23.31 -11.90 -9.19
C PHE A 11 24.34 -12.59 -8.30
N ARG A 12 24.29 -12.31 -7.00
CA ARG A 12 25.16 -12.90 -5.99
C ARG A 12 24.34 -13.37 -4.78
N SER A 13 24.90 -14.29 -4.01
CA SER A 13 24.32 -14.78 -2.76
C SER A 13 25.45 -15.08 -1.78
N ASN A 14 25.24 -14.72 -0.51
CA ASN A 14 26.21 -15.00 0.57
C ASN A 14 25.88 -16.33 1.27
N ASN A 15 24.77 -16.97 0.90
CA ASN A 15 24.29 -18.20 1.48
C ASN A 15 24.56 -19.39 0.55
N ASP A 16 25.38 -20.34 1.01
CA ASP A 16 25.77 -21.51 0.22
C ASP A 16 24.57 -22.40 -0.17
N ILE A 17 23.49 -22.38 0.62
CA ILE A 17 22.24 -23.10 0.33
C ILE A 17 21.58 -22.59 -0.96
N HIS A 18 21.77 -21.32 -1.31
CA HIS A 18 21.14 -20.67 -2.46
C HIS A 18 22.06 -20.53 -3.69
N ARG A 19 23.33 -20.95 -3.58
CA ARG A 19 24.24 -21.07 -4.74
C ARG A 19 23.67 -21.88 -5.92
N PRO A 20 22.89 -22.96 -5.72
CA PRO A 20 22.27 -23.67 -6.85
C PRO A 20 21.41 -22.78 -7.74
N VAL A 21 20.78 -21.74 -7.21
CA VAL A 21 19.97 -20.79 -8.00
C VAL A 21 20.85 -19.93 -8.90
N ILE A 22 22.03 -19.53 -8.42
CA ILE A 22 23.01 -18.79 -9.24
C ILE A 22 23.53 -19.69 -10.37
N GLN A 23 23.84 -20.95 -10.08
CA GLN A 23 24.23 -21.93 -11.10
C GLN A 23 23.11 -22.15 -12.13
N ALA A 24 21.85 -22.20 -11.68
CA ALA A 24 20.70 -22.27 -12.58
C ALA A 24 20.64 -21.05 -13.51
N ILE A 25 20.86 -19.84 -13.00
CA ILE A 25 20.87 -18.61 -13.82
C ILE A 25 21.99 -18.66 -14.86
N GLU A 26 23.17 -19.14 -14.52
CA GLU A 26 24.26 -19.33 -15.48
C GLU A 26 23.91 -20.36 -16.57
N LEU A 27 23.20 -21.43 -16.21
CA LEU A 27 22.66 -22.37 -17.19
C LEU A 27 21.62 -21.71 -18.11
N LEU A 28 20.74 -20.87 -17.57
CA LEU A 28 19.78 -20.09 -18.37
C LEU A 28 20.50 -19.16 -19.35
N LYS A 29 21.59 -18.50 -18.93
CA LYS A 29 22.42 -17.65 -19.81
C LYS A 29 23.04 -18.48 -20.95
N LYS A 30 23.61 -19.64 -20.64
CA LYS A 30 24.20 -20.55 -21.63
C LYS A 30 23.21 -20.96 -22.71
N TYR A 31 21.94 -21.20 -22.34
CA TYR A 31 20.90 -21.63 -23.28
C TYR A 31 20.01 -20.48 -23.78
N ALA A 32 20.31 -19.22 -23.46
CA ALA A 32 19.44 -18.07 -23.74
C ALA A 32 19.11 -17.86 -25.23
N GLN A 33 20.03 -18.24 -26.12
CA GLN A 33 19.86 -18.15 -27.59
C GLN A 33 19.43 -19.48 -28.23
N SER A 34 19.39 -20.57 -27.46
CA SER A 34 19.03 -21.88 -27.98
C SER A 34 17.53 -21.95 -28.27
N LYS A 35 17.13 -22.73 -29.29
CA LYS A 35 15.73 -23.08 -29.57
C LYS A 35 15.35 -24.50 -29.12
N ALA A 36 16.26 -25.20 -28.45
CA ALA A 36 16.02 -26.56 -27.97
C ALA A 36 14.91 -26.61 -26.90
N ARG A 37 13.98 -27.55 -27.05
CA ARG A 37 12.90 -27.75 -26.07
C ARG A 37 13.38 -28.41 -24.77
N TYR A 38 14.46 -29.17 -24.85
CA TYR A 38 15.06 -29.91 -23.73
C TYR A 38 16.53 -29.51 -23.55
N TYR A 39 17.04 -29.61 -22.33
CA TYR A 39 18.49 -29.54 -22.09
C TYR A 39 19.19 -30.80 -22.64
N GLU A 40 20.47 -30.68 -22.96
CA GLU A 40 21.26 -31.77 -23.51
C GLU A 40 21.55 -32.84 -22.45
N ASN A 41 21.63 -34.11 -22.87
CA ASN A 41 21.97 -35.23 -21.99
C ASN A 41 23.42 -35.09 -21.52
N GLY A 42 23.63 -34.82 -20.24
CA GLY A 42 24.95 -34.62 -19.63
C GLY A 42 25.17 -33.21 -19.05
N GLU A 43 24.24 -32.28 -19.27
CA GLU A 43 24.28 -30.97 -18.63
C GLU A 43 23.96 -31.08 -17.13
N ASN A 44 24.72 -30.39 -16.28
CA ASN A 44 24.45 -30.36 -14.84
C ASN A 44 23.31 -29.37 -14.56
N ILE A 45 22.10 -29.87 -14.36
CA ILE A 45 20.90 -29.06 -14.12
C ILE A 45 20.63 -29.04 -12.62
N PRO A 46 20.83 -27.91 -11.92
CA PRO A 46 20.57 -27.84 -10.48
C PRO A 46 19.07 -27.87 -10.20
N ILE A 47 18.60 -28.96 -9.59
CA ILE A 47 17.18 -29.16 -9.24
C ILE A 47 16.98 -28.91 -7.74
N ASP A 48 17.88 -29.43 -6.91
CA ASP A 48 17.82 -29.30 -5.45
C ASP A 48 18.27 -27.90 -5.01
N GLY A 49 17.48 -27.27 -4.14
CA GLY A 49 17.69 -25.89 -3.69
C GLY A 49 17.17 -24.80 -4.64
N VAL A 50 16.84 -25.16 -5.89
CA VAL A 50 16.28 -24.25 -6.90
C VAL A 50 14.76 -24.36 -7.00
N LEU A 51 14.24 -25.57 -6.87
CA LEU A 51 12.83 -25.87 -7.07
C LEU A 51 12.16 -26.26 -5.75
N LYS A 52 10.89 -25.89 -5.59
CA LYS A 52 10.07 -26.36 -4.46
C LYS A 52 9.79 -27.86 -4.60
N SER A 53 9.66 -28.54 -3.47
CA SER A 53 9.25 -29.95 -3.42
C SER A 53 7.97 -30.18 -4.25
N GLY A 54 7.97 -31.20 -5.12
CA GLY A 54 6.85 -31.51 -6.03
C GLY A 54 6.98 -30.95 -7.45
N TRP A 55 7.88 -30.00 -7.70
CA TRP A 55 8.08 -29.45 -9.06
C TRP A 55 8.93 -30.35 -9.96
N LYS A 56 9.68 -31.30 -9.38
CA LYS A 56 10.48 -32.28 -10.14
C LYS A 56 9.62 -33.08 -11.12
N GLU A 57 8.40 -33.45 -10.72
CA GLU A 57 7.46 -34.24 -11.53
C GLU A 57 6.89 -33.46 -12.72
N ILE A 58 6.80 -32.13 -12.61
CA ILE A 58 6.29 -31.24 -13.67
C ILE A 58 7.37 -30.97 -14.74
N LEU A 59 8.65 -31.11 -14.35
CA LEU A 59 9.78 -30.79 -15.21
C LEU A 59 10.30 -31.98 -16.01
N LEU A 60 10.11 -33.19 -15.50
CA LEU A 60 10.53 -34.43 -16.13
C LEU A 60 9.48 -34.92 -17.12
N GLU A 61 9.76 -34.79 -18.42
CA GLU A 61 8.99 -35.42 -19.47
C GLU A 61 9.65 -36.76 -19.83
N LYS A 62 8.88 -37.85 -19.82
CA LYS A 62 9.34 -39.17 -20.29
C LYS A 62 9.08 -39.27 -21.79
N GLU A 63 10.12 -39.53 -22.58
CA GLU A 63 9.95 -39.90 -23.99
C GLU A 63 9.46 -41.35 -24.12
N GLU A 64 8.94 -41.71 -25.31
CA GLU A 64 8.47 -43.07 -25.64
C GLU A 64 9.55 -44.15 -25.41
N ASP A 65 10.82 -43.76 -25.46
CA ASP A 65 12.01 -44.59 -25.24
C ASP A 65 12.38 -44.75 -23.74
N GLY A 66 11.54 -44.27 -22.82
CA GLY A 66 11.73 -44.34 -21.36
C GLY A 66 12.79 -43.38 -20.79
N LYS A 67 13.41 -42.54 -21.61
CA LYS A 67 14.40 -41.54 -21.19
C LYS A 67 13.72 -40.31 -20.60
N GLU A 68 14.18 -39.89 -19.42
CA GLU A 68 13.70 -38.68 -18.75
C GLU A 68 14.43 -37.45 -19.32
N ARG A 69 13.68 -36.43 -19.75
CA ARG A 69 14.22 -35.15 -20.21
C ARG A 69 13.60 -34.00 -19.46
N ILE A 70 14.41 -32.97 -19.21
CA ILE A 70 13.95 -31.76 -18.52
C ILE A 70 13.50 -30.74 -19.55
N ASN A 71 12.23 -30.34 -19.49
CA ASN A 71 11.68 -29.29 -20.34
C ASN A 71 12.32 -27.94 -19.97
N ARG A 72 13.00 -27.33 -20.95
CA ARG A 72 13.78 -26.12 -20.77
C ARG A 72 12.92 -24.93 -20.35
N ILE A 73 11.78 -24.74 -21.01
CA ILE A 73 10.88 -23.60 -20.78
C ILE A 73 10.28 -23.68 -19.37
N ASN A 74 9.84 -24.86 -18.97
CA ASN A 74 9.26 -25.06 -17.63
C ASN A 74 10.32 -24.84 -16.54
N TYR A 75 11.56 -25.29 -16.77
CA TYR A 75 12.67 -25.06 -15.87
C TYR A 75 13.03 -23.57 -15.78
N GLU A 76 13.15 -22.88 -16.92
CA GLU A 76 13.42 -21.44 -16.99
C GLU A 76 12.39 -20.64 -16.17
N ILE A 77 11.09 -20.91 -16.36
CA ILE A 77 10.02 -20.24 -15.61
C ILE A 77 10.17 -20.49 -14.11
N SER A 78 10.48 -21.74 -13.73
CA SER A 78 10.61 -22.12 -12.34
C SER A 78 11.82 -21.44 -11.68
N VAL A 79 12.96 -21.36 -12.37
CA VAL A 79 14.15 -20.64 -11.90
C VAL A 79 13.85 -19.16 -11.71
N LEU A 80 13.16 -18.52 -12.67
CA LEU A 80 12.80 -17.10 -12.57
C LEU A 80 11.81 -16.83 -11.43
N GLN A 81 10.89 -17.76 -11.17
CA GLN A 81 10.00 -17.67 -10.01
C GLN A 81 10.79 -17.74 -8.69
N THR A 82 11.70 -18.71 -8.57
CA THR A 82 12.58 -18.82 -7.39
C THR A 82 13.45 -17.58 -7.24
N LEU A 83 14.04 -17.08 -8.33
CA LEU A 83 14.85 -15.85 -8.33
C LEU A 83 14.05 -14.67 -7.77
N ARG A 84 12.80 -14.48 -8.23
CA ARG A 84 11.92 -13.43 -7.71
C ARG A 84 11.69 -13.57 -6.20
N GLU A 85 11.41 -14.78 -5.73
CA GLU A 85 11.19 -15.05 -4.30
C GLU A 85 12.46 -14.75 -3.48
N ARG A 86 13.64 -15.20 -3.95
CA ARG A 86 14.91 -15.01 -3.25
C ARG A 86 15.41 -13.57 -3.27
N LEU A 87 15.17 -12.83 -4.36
CA LEU A 87 15.40 -11.37 -4.40
C LEU A 87 14.52 -10.63 -3.40
N SER A 88 13.28 -11.08 -3.20
CA SER A 88 12.36 -10.44 -2.25
C SER A 88 12.78 -10.61 -0.78
N CYS A 89 13.44 -11.73 -0.47
CA CYS A 89 13.99 -12.01 0.86
C CYS A 89 15.46 -11.59 1.02
N LYS A 90 16.07 -10.95 0.01
CA LYS A 90 17.50 -10.58 -0.03
C LYS A 90 18.49 -11.75 0.13
N GLU A 91 18.05 -12.99 -0.07
CA GLU A 91 18.94 -14.17 -0.12
C GLU A 91 19.80 -14.18 -1.39
N ILE A 92 19.25 -13.60 -2.47
CA ILE A 92 19.98 -13.24 -3.68
C ILE A 92 19.90 -11.73 -3.82
N TRP A 93 20.99 -11.11 -4.22
CA TRP A 93 21.11 -9.67 -4.40
C TRP A 93 21.78 -9.35 -5.73
N VAL A 94 21.65 -8.09 -6.16
CA VAL A 94 22.13 -7.61 -7.46
C VAL A 94 23.21 -6.55 -7.25
N THR A 95 24.38 -6.73 -7.87
CA THR A 95 25.48 -5.76 -7.79
C THR A 95 25.00 -4.39 -8.32
N GLY A 96 25.22 -3.32 -7.56
CA GLY A 96 24.86 -1.95 -7.93
C GLY A 96 23.38 -1.58 -7.76
N ALA A 97 22.51 -2.50 -7.33
CA ALA A 97 21.10 -2.20 -7.08
C ALA A 97 20.89 -1.66 -5.65
N TYR A 98 20.27 -0.50 -5.46
CA TYR A 98 19.99 0.01 -4.10
C TYR A 98 18.95 -0.81 -3.35
N ARG A 99 17.80 -1.11 -3.99
CA ARG A 99 16.68 -1.83 -3.34
C ARG A 99 17.01 -3.31 -3.07
N TYR A 100 17.80 -3.93 -3.94
CA TYR A 100 18.17 -5.35 -3.89
C TYR A 100 19.68 -5.52 -3.65
N ARG A 101 20.29 -4.63 -2.84
CA ARG A 101 21.71 -4.72 -2.47
C ARG A 101 21.96 -5.87 -1.51
N ASN A 102 23.23 -6.17 -1.33
CA ASN A 102 23.72 -7.11 -0.35
C ASN A 102 23.21 -6.75 1.05
N PRO A 103 22.48 -7.64 1.76
CA PRO A 103 22.01 -7.37 3.11
C PRO A 103 23.15 -7.20 4.12
N ASP A 104 24.32 -7.78 3.89
CA ASP A 104 25.45 -7.66 4.81
C ASP A 104 26.04 -6.24 4.81
N GLU A 105 25.84 -5.47 3.73
CA GLU A 105 26.20 -4.04 3.70
C GLU A 105 25.25 -3.17 4.55
N ASP A 106 24.08 -3.70 4.94
CA ASP A 106 23.16 -3.04 5.87
C ASP A 106 23.55 -3.29 7.35
N LEU A 107 24.50 -4.18 7.61
CA LEU A 107 24.93 -4.59 8.95
C LEU A 107 26.32 -4.02 9.30
N PRO A 108 26.61 -3.76 10.59
CA PRO A 108 27.95 -3.35 11.02
C PRO A 108 28.98 -4.46 10.73
N THR A 109 30.03 -4.13 9.97
CA THR A 109 31.10 -5.07 9.61
C THR A 109 32.04 -5.40 10.77
N ASP A 110 31.99 -4.59 11.83
CA ASP A 110 32.77 -4.68 13.05
C ASP A 110 31.98 -5.29 14.22
N PHE A 111 30.82 -5.91 13.94
CA PHE A 111 29.97 -6.51 14.97
C PHE A 111 30.72 -7.49 15.87
N GLU A 112 31.54 -8.38 15.30
CA GLU A 112 32.32 -9.36 16.08
C GLU A 112 33.37 -8.69 16.98
N GLN A 113 33.92 -7.54 16.57
CA GLN A 113 34.95 -6.81 17.32
C GLN A 113 34.34 -5.96 18.44
N HIS A 114 33.18 -5.35 18.18
CA HIS A 114 32.49 -4.45 19.11
C HIS A 114 31.22 -5.06 19.69
N ARG A 115 31.12 -6.40 19.71
CA ARG A 115 29.93 -7.15 20.14
C ARG A 115 29.39 -6.62 21.46
N GLN A 116 30.24 -6.55 22.48
CA GLN A 116 29.88 -6.07 23.82
C GLN A 116 29.31 -4.64 23.81
N VAL A 117 29.90 -3.73 23.02
CA VAL A 117 29.44 -2.34 22.91
C VAL A 117 28.03 -2.29 22.30
N TYR A 118 27.77 -3.09 21.26
CA TYR A 118 26.44 -3.16 20.65
C TYR A 118 25.38 -3.74 21.57
N TYR A 119 25.69 -4.83 22.30
CA TYR A 119 24.76 -5.40 23.28
C TYR A 119 24.44 -4.40 24.39
N GLN A 120 25.44 -3.66 24.90
CA GLN A 120 25.25 -2.60 25.87
C GLN A 120 24.38 -1.45 25.33
N ALA A 121 24.64 -0.98 24.10
CA ALA A 121 23.86 0.08 23.47
C ALA A 121 22.39 -0.33 23.27
N LEU A 122 22.12 -1.60 22.95
CA LEU A 122 20.76 -2.15 22.81
C LEU A 122 20.12 -2.53 24.16
N THR A 123 20.86 -2.43 25.27
CA THR A 123 20.43 -2.90 26.60
C THR A 123 20.02 -4.38 26.57
N LEU A 124 20.79 -5.20 25.85
CA LEU A 124 20.57 -6.64 25.69
C LEU A 124 21.68 -7.44 26.39
N PRO A 125 21.36 -8.60 26.98
CA PRO A 125 22.38 -9.47 27.55
C PRO A 125 23.22 -10.14 26.45
N GLU A 126 24.51 -10.37 26.72
CA GLU A 126 25.42 -11.05 25.78
C GLU A 126 25.14 -12.55 25.67
N ASP A 127 24.61 -13.15 26.74
CA ASP A 127 24.26 -14.56 26.82
C ASP A 127 22.85 -14.83 26.24
N VAL A 128 22.79 -15.78 25.31
CA VAL A 128 21.57 -16.13 24.57
C VAL A 128 20.54 -16.77 25.50
N GLU A 129 20.96 -17.64 26.42
CA GLU A 129 20.02 -18.29 27.34
C GLU A 129 19.38 -17.27 28.29
N THR A 130 20.18 -16.32 28.79
CA THR A 130 19.70 -15.21 29.61
C THR A 130 18.70 -14.34 28.85
N PHE A 131 18.97 -14.01 27.58
CA PHE A 131 18.03 -13.28 26.72
C PHE A 131 16.70 -14.01 26.58
N VAL A 132 16.73 -15.29 26.18
CA VAL A 132 15.54 -16.11 25.94
C VAL A 132 14.73 -16.25 27.23
N ARG A 133 15.39 -16.54 28.35
CA ARG A 133 14.74 -16.68 29.66
C ARG A 133 14.06 -15.39 30.10
N ASN A 134 14.73 -14.24 29.97
CA ASN A 134 14.15 -12.95 30.32
C ASN A 134 12.93 -12.62 29.45
N LEU A 135 12.98 -12.98 28.16
CA LEU A 135 11.86 -12.74 27.23
C LEU A 135 10.67 -13.65 27.55
N GLN A 136 10.92 -14.93 27.83
CA GLN A 136 9.90 -15.87 28.29
C GLN A 136 9.27 -15.43 29.61
N GLN A 137 10.08 -14.99 30.58
CA GLN A 137 9.59 -14.48 31.85
C GLN A 137 8.73 -13.22 31.64
N LYS A 138 9.21 -12.26 30.86
CA LYS A 138 8.46 -11.03 30.56
C LYS A 138 7.13 -11.34 29.87
N MET A 139 7.09 -12.34 28.98
CA MET A 139 5.87 -12.81 28.35
C MET A 139 4.92 -13.43 29.38
N ALA A 140 5.41 -14.33 30.24
CA ALA A 140 4.63 -14.96 31.29
C ALA A 140 4.05 -13.91 32.27
N ASP A 141 4.88 -13.00 32.77
CA ASP A 141 4.48 -11.92 33.67
C ASP A 141 3.42 -11.00 33.02
N SER A 142 3.59 -10.69 31.73
CA SER A 142 2.64 -9.85 31.00
C SER A 142 1.30 -10.55 30.79
N LEU A 143 1.32 -11.86 30.50
CA LEU A 143 0.11 -12.68 30.36
C LEU A 143 -0.59 -12.84 31.71
N GLU A 144 0.14 -13.08 32.80
CA GLU A 144 -0.42 -13.16 34.14
C GLU A 144 -1.02 -11.82 34.58
N LYS A 145 -0.32 -10.71 34.30
CA LYS A 145 -0.84 -9.36 34.56
C LYS A 145 -2.11 -9.07 33.75
N LEU A 146 -2.16 -9.51 32.49
CA LEU A 146 -3.35 -9.40 31.66
C LEU A 146 -4.49 -10.22 32.27
N ASP A 147 -4.28 -11.50 32.54
CA ASP A 147 -5.29 -12.42 33.09
C ASP A 147 -5.88 -11.91 34.41
N LYS A 148 -5.03 -11.45 35.34
CA LYS A 148 -5.47 -10.83 36.60
C LYS A 148 -6.20 -9.50 36.40
N GLY A 149 -5.81 -8.74 35.38
CA GLY A 149 -6.38 -7.42 35.10
C GLY A 149 -7.67 -7.44 34.28
N MET A 150 -7.93 -8.50 33.52
CA MET A 150 -9.09 -8.58 32.61
C MET A 150 -10.45 -8.55 33.31
N PRO A 151 -10.68 -9.20 34.46
CA PRO A 151 -11.97 -9.14 35.15
C PRO A 151 -12.41 -7.71 35.50
N ASP A 152 -11.46 -6.84 35.85
CA ASP A 152 -11.72 -5.47 36.31
C ASP A 152 -11.31 -4.41 35.27
N ASN A 153 -11.07 -4.80 34.01
CA ASN A 153 -10.58 -3.88 32.98
C ASN A 153 -11.72 -2.98 32.44
N PRO A 154 -11.68 -1.65 32.67
CA PRO A 154 -12.73 -0.75 32.18
C PRO A 154 -12.68 -0.56 30.65
N ASP A 155 -11.55 -0.84 30.01
CA ASP A 155 -11.31 -0.57 28.59
C ASP A 155 -11.63 -1.78 27.70
N VAL A 156 -11.57 -3.01 28.25
CA VAL A 156 -11.75 -4.25 27.47
C VAL A 156 -12.62 -5.23 28.24
N ASN A 157 -13.76 -5.59 27.67
CA ASN A 157 -14.71 -6.54 28.24
C ASN A 157 -14.97 -7.71 27.30
N ILE A 158 -14.93 -8.94 27.82
CA ILE A 158 -15.29 -10.14 27.06
C ILE A 158 -16.76 -10.47 27.33
N VAL A 159 -17.59 -10.43 26.29
CA VAL A 159 -19.06 -10.53 26.37
C VAL A 159 -19.60 -11.65 25.45
N GLY A 160 -20.84 -12.09 25.70
CA GLY A 160 -21.56 -13.07 24.88
C GLY A 160 -21.62 -14.49 25.47
N LYS A 161 -22.63 -15.27 25.05
CA LYS A 161 -22.72 -16.71 25.37
C LYS A 161 -21.48 -17.40 24.78
N ASN A 162 -20.59 -17.89 25.65
CA ASN A 162 -19.26 -18.47 25.36
C ASN A 162 -18.08 -17.48 25.27
N GLN A 163 -18.18 -16.25 25.82
CA GLN A 163 -17.02 -15.33 25.93
C GLN A 163 -16.33 -15.02 24.59
N GLY A 164 -17.07 -15.04 23.47
CA GLY A 164 -16.50 -14.91 22.13
C GLY A 164 -16.39 -13.48 21.59
N LEU A 165 -17.00 -12.48 22.24
CA LEU A 165 -17.03 -11.10 21.73
C LEU A 165 -16.18 -10.19 22.61
N ILE A 166 -15.21 -9.50 22.01
CA ILE A 166 -14.40 -8.49 22.69
C ILE A 166 -15.07 -7.14 22.48
N ARG A 167 -15.47 -6.48 23.58
CA ARG A 167 -15.98 -5.11 23.61
C ARG A 167 -14.87 -4.18 24.08
N LEU A 168 -14.50 -3.23 23.24
CA LEU A 168 -13.57 -2.15 23.57
C LEU A 168 -14.37 -0.91 23.98
N SER A 169 -13.94 -0.26 25.06
CA SER A 169 -14.47 1.04 25.44
C SER A 169 -13.96 2.11 24.48
N PRO A 170 -14.80 3.08 24.08
CA PRO A 170 -14.35 4.22 23.29
C PRO A 170 -13.24 4.97 24.00
N PHE A 171 -12.25 5.47 23.25
CA PHE A 171 -11.23 6.33 23.81
C PHE A 171 -11.85 7.54 24.51
N PRO A 172 -11.24 8.01 25.62
CA PRO A 172 -11.68 9.24 26.25
C PRO A 172 -11.58 10.39 25.24
N ALA A 173 -12.62 11.24 25.22
CA ALA A 173 -12.60 12.42 24.38
C ALA A 173 -11.43 13.32 24.79
N VAL A 174 -10.59 13.69 23.83
CA VAL A 174 -9.56 14.70 24.06
C VAL A 174 -10.26 16.02 24.37
N ASN A 175 -9.80 16.70 25.42
CA ASN A 175 -10.34 18.00 25.79
C ASN A 175 -10.26 18.96 24.60
N GLU A 176 -11.36 19.64 24.31
CA GLU A 176 -11.39 20.61 23.22
C GLU A 176 -10.41 21.76 23.51
N PRO A 177 -9.60 22.20 22.53
CA PRO A 177 -8.79 23.39 22.67
C PRO A 177 -9.64 24.61 23.04
N LEU A 178 -9.13 25.47 23.94
CA LEU A 178 -9.85 26.64 24.48
C LEU A 178 -10.49 27.51 23.38
N ASN A 179 -9.76 27.74 22.29
CA ASN A 179 -10.18 28.63 21.20
C ASN A 179 -11.01 27.94 20.12
N LEU A 180 -11.24 26.61 20.18
CA LEU A 180 -11.92 25.87 19.12
C LEU A 180 -13.36 26.37 18.92
N LYS A 181 -14.08 26.63 20.03
CA LYS A 181 -15.46 27.12 19.97
C LYS A 181 -15.54 28.51 19.36
N GLN A 182 -14.62 29.41 19.73
CA GLN A 182 -14.55 30.75 19.17
C GLN A 182 -14.23 30.71 17.67
N LEU A 183 -13.24 29.89 17.27
CA LEU A 183 -12.87 29.73 15.86
C LEU A 183 -14.02 29.16 15.02
N LYS A 184 -14.71 28.12 15.51
CA LYS A 184 -15.93 27.58 14.86
C LYS A 184 -17.01 28.66 14.73
N GLY A 185 -17.17 29.50 15.75
CA GLY A 185 -18.09 30.65 15.74
C GLY A 185 -17.76 31.64 14.63
N GLU A 186 -16.50 32.08 14.53
CA GLU A 186 -16.06 33.01 13.48
C GLU A 186 -16.16 32.41 12.08
N ILE A 187 -15.76 31.14 11.89
CA ILE A 187 -15.89 30.44 10.61
C ILE A 187 -17.37 30.38 10.18
N ASN A 188 -18.27 30.02 11.08
CA ASN A 188 -19.70 29.97 10.79
C ASN A 188 -20.30 31.36 10.55
N ARG A 189 -19.77 32.41 11.18
CA ARG A 189 -20.20 33.80 10.97
C ARG A 189 -19.82 34.30 9.58
N ILE A 190 -18.62 33.99 9.11
CA ILE A 190 -18.09 34.46 7.81
C ILE A 190 -18.60 33.59 6.66
N TRP A 191 -18.58 32.27 6.82
CA TRP A 191 -18.92 31.28 5.78
C TRP A 191 -20.17 30.47 6.15
N HIS A 192 -21.26 31.17 6.49
CA HIS A 192 -22.53 30.50 6.77
C HIS A 192 -23.07 29.83 5.50
N GLN A 193 -23.47 28.55 5.60
CA GLN A 193 -24.17 27.81 4.53
C GLN A 193 -23.46 27.75 3.17
N THR A 194 -22.12 27.76 3.13
CA THR A 194 -21.41 27.63 1.85
C THR A 194 -21.64 26.23 1.25
N SER A 195 -22.25 26.18 0.06
CA SER A 195 -22.45 24.93 -0.66
C SER A 195 -21.12 24.34 -1.11
N LEU A 196 -20.95 23.02 -0.95
CA LEU A 196 -19.77 22.33 -1.44
C LEU A 196 -19.62 22.47 -2.97
N LEU A 197 -20.73 22.57 -3.70
CA LEU A 197 -20.70 22.84 -5.15
C LEU A 197 -20.18 24.25 -5.46
N ASP A 198 -20.52 25.24 -4.63
CA ASP A 198 -20.03 26.61 -4.79
C ASP A 198 -18.53 26.70 -4.46
N ILE A 199 -18.05 25.96 -3.46
CA ILE A 199 -16.60 25.84 -3.17
C ILE A 199 -15.88 25.22 -4.37
N LEU A 200 -16.44 24.16 -4.96
CA LEU A 200 -15.85 23.50 -6.12
C LEU A 200 -15.83 24.43 -7.34
N LYS A 201 -16.91 25.19 -7.57
CA LYS A 201 -17.00 26.21 -8.62
C LYS A 201 -15.98 27.32 -8.41
N GLU A 202 -15.89 27.88 -7.20
CA GLU A 202 -14.94 28.94 -6.87
C GLU A 202 -13.49 28.48 -7.04
N THR A 203 -13.20 27.23 -6.66
CA THR A 203 -11.87 26.62 -6.89
C THR A 203 -11.56 26.56 -8.39
N ASP A 204 -12.54 26.19 -9.22
CA ASP A 204 -12.35 26.16 -10.67
C ASP A 204 -12.24 27.57 -11.27
N LEU A 205 -12.95 28.57 -10.75
CA LEU A 205 -12.78 29.95 -11.23
C LEU A 205 -11.39 30.51 -10.92
N ARG A 206 -10.78 30.11 -9.80
CA ARG A 206 -9.43 30.56 -9.40
C ARG A 206 -8.31 29.80 -10.10
N VAL A 207 -8.41 28.47 -10.16
CA VAL A 207 -7.33 27.60 -10.63
C VAL A 207 -7.56 27.14 -12.07
N ASN A 208 -8.80 27.20 -12.56
CA ASN A 208 -9.21 26.73 -13.89
C ASN A 208 -8.76 25.30 -14.13
N PHE A 209 -8.99 24.41 -13.16
CA PHE A 209 -8.56 23.01 -13.22
C PHE A 209 -9.38 22.22 -14.24
N THR A 210 -10.61 22.65 -14.55
CA THR A 210 -11.48 21.99 -15.53
C THR A 210 -10.90 21.99 -16.94
N ARG A 211 -9.94 22.88 -17.24
CA ARG A 211 -9.17 22.89 -18.51
C ARG A 211 -8.44 21.57 -18.82
N ASN A 212 -8.20 20.74 -17.80
CA ASN A 212 -7.51 19.46 -17.94
C ASN A 212 -8.43 18.35 -18.50
N PHE A 213 -9.75 18.52 -18.42
CA PHE A 213 -10.73 17.54 -18.92
C PHE A 213 -11.02 17.80 -20.40
N LYS A 214 -10.12 17.34 -21.26
CA LYS A 214 -10.23 17.45 -22.73
C LYS A 214 -10.80 16.18 -23.33
N SER A 215 -11.54 16.28 -24.43
CA SER A 215 -11.94 15.07 -25.15
C SER A 215 -10.74 14.45 -25.89
N MET A 216 -10.74 13.12 -26.06
CA MET A 216 -9.75 12.43 -26.91
C MET A 216 -10.02 12.62 -28.41
N GLY A 217 -11.08 13.35 -28.79
CA GLY A 217 -11.47 13.55 -30.18
C GLY A 217 -11.06 14.91 -30.72
N THR A 218 -10.89 15.02 -32.02
CA THR A 218 -10.44 16.24 -32.71
C THR A 218 -11.51 17.34 -32.78
N ARG A 219 -12.78 17.03 -32.50
CA ARG A 219 -13.90 17.98 -32.59
C ARG A 219 -14.68 18.03 -31.28
N GLU A 220 -14.71 19.21 -30.67
CA GLU A 220 -15.56 19.54 -29.53
C GLU A 220 -16.72 20.42 -30.04
N ILE A 221 -17.96 19.95 -29.84
CA ILE A 221 -19.18 20.64 -30.31
C ILE A 221 -19.85 21.42 -29.15
N ILE A 222 -19.48 21.11 -27.91
CA ILE A 222 -20.08 21.70 -26.71
C ILE A 222 -19.33 23.00 -26.40
N ASP A 223 -20.09 24.06 -26.15
CA ASP A 223 -19.54 25.32 -25.66
C ASP A 223 -18.79 25.13 -24.32
N ARG A 224 -17.75 25.92 -24.10
CA ARG A 224 -16.85 25.77 -22.95
C ARG A 224 -17.55 26.03 -21.62
N GLU A 225 -18.46 27.00 -21.55
CA GLU A 225 -19.20 27.33 -20.33
C GLU A 225 -20.17 26.19 -19.97
N THR A 226 -20.85 25.66 -20.98
CA THR A 226 -21.74 24.50 -20.82
C THR A 226 -20.96 23.25 -20.38
N LEU A 227 -19.79 23.02 -20.97
CA LEU A 227 -18.92 21.90 -20.61
C LEU A 227 -18.39 22.04 -19.18
N GLN A 228 -17.92 23.22 -18.79
CA GLN A 228 -17.42 23.51 -17.44
C GLN A 228 -18.51 23.25 -16.38
N LYS A 229 -19.72 23.78 -16.59
CA LYS A 229 -20.87 23.52 -15.71
C LYS A 229 -21.11 22.02 -15.54
N ARG A 230 -21.19 21.26 -16.64
CA ARG A 230 -21.43 19.81 -16.61
C ARG A 230 -20.30 19.04 -15.93
N LEU A 231 -19.04 19.44 -16.15
CA LEU A 231 -17.89 18.85 -15.48
C LEU A 231 -17.95 19.03 -13.96
N LEU A 232 -18.26 20.24 -13.48
CA LEU A 232 -18.40 20.51 -12.05
C LEU A 232 -19.50 19.65 -11.41
N LEU A 233 -20.64 19.50 -12.08
CA LEU A 233 -21.73 18.63 -11.63
C LEU A 233 -21.31 17.16 -11.60
N CYS A 234 -20.62 16.69 -12.63
CA CYS A 234 -20.12 15.32 -12.67
C CYS A 234 -19.13 15.03 -11.54
N LEU A 235 -18.17 15.93 -11.32
CA LEU A 235 -17.17 15.80 -10.25
C LEU A 235 -17.81 15.86 -8.87
N TYR A 236 -18.76 16.77 -8.66
CA TYR A 236 -19.53 16.87 -7.42
C TYR A 236 -20.27 15.55 -7.11
N GLY A 237 -20.92 14.96 -8.12
CA GLY A 237 -21.65 13.69 -7.97
C GLY A 237 -20.78 12.48 -7.70
N MET A 238 -19.61 12.45 -8.33
CA MET A 238 -18.62 11.40 -8.11
C MET A 238 -17.96 11.55 -6.74
N GLY A 239 -17.62 12.77 -6.31
CA GLY A 239 -16.96 13.03 -5.04
C GLY A 239 -17.86 12.84 -3.82
N THR A 240 -19.16 13.16 -3.93
CA THR A 240 -20.12 13.03 -2.81
C THR A 240 -20.82 11.67 -2.76
N ASN A 241 -20.56 10.76 -3.70
CA ASN A 241 -21.28 9.48 -3.87
C ASN A 241 -22.81 9.64 -4.03
N THR A 242 -23.31 10.84 -4.33
CA THR A 242 -24.75 11.09 -4.57
C THR A 242 -25.21 10.53 -5.92
N GLY A 243 -24.30 10.45 -6.90
CA GLY A 243 -24.56 9.94 -8.23
C GLY A 243 -25.31 10.93 -9.14
N LEU A 244 -25.08 10.82 -10.45
CA LEU A 244 -25.56 11.79 -11.44
C LEU A 244 -27.09 11.89 -11.53
N LYS A 245 -27.81 10.81 -11.22
CA LYS A 245 -29.29 10.81 -11.23
C LYS A 245 -29.86 11.77 -10.19
N ARG A 246 -29.30 11.76 -8.96
CA ARG A 246 -29.78 12.61 -7.86
C ARG A 246 -29.43 14.09 -8.09
N ILE A 247 -28.27 14.36 -8.72
CA ILE A 247 -27.89 15.72 -9.10
C ILE A 247 -28.85 16.30 -10.15
N ASN A 248 -29.23 15.49 -11.13
CA ASN A 248 -30.17 15.90 -12.16
C ASN A 248 -31.53 16.31 -11.60
N THR A 249 -31.98 15.69 -10.51
CA THR A 249 -33.25 16.05 -9.84
C THR A 249 -33.16 17.37 -9.07
N GLY A 250 -31.97 17.77 -8.65
CA GLY A 250 -31.76 18.98 -7.84
C GLY A 250 -31.39 20.25 -8.62
N ILE A 251 -31.16 20.15 -9.93
CA ILE A 251 -30.67 21.27 -10.75
C ILE A 251 -31.49 21.38 -12.03
N ASN A 252 -32.11 22.55 -12.22
CA ASN A 252 -32.90 22.83 -13.42
C ASN A 252 -31.98 23.10 -14.63
N GLY A 253 -32.34 22.53 -15.79
CA GLY A 253 -31.74 22.88 -17.08
C GLY A 253 -30.60 21.97 -17.58
N GLU A 254 -30.29 20.87 -16.91
CA GLU A 254 -29.40 19.82 -17.46
C GLU A 254 -30.14 18.49 -17.55
N ASN A 255 -29.72 17.63 -18.47
CA ASN A 255 -30.25 16.27 -18.63
C ASN A 255 -29.24 15.24 -18.11
N TYR A 256 -29.74 14.19 -17.45
CA TYR A 256 -28.93 13.06 -17.01
C TYR A 256 -28.09 12.44 -18.13
N GLN A 257 -28.64 12.36 -19.35
CA GLN A 257 -27.92 11.80 -20.50
C GLN A 257 -26.71 12.65 -20.89
N ASP A 258 -26.80 13.97 -20.76
CA ASP A 258 -25.72 14.89 -21.07
C ASP A 258 -24.60 14.81 -20.02
N LEU A 259 -24.95 14.71 -18.73
CA LEU A 259 -23.99 14.47 -17.66
C LEU A 259 -23.31 13.11 -17.82
N LEU A 260 -24.06 12.08 -18.22
CA LEU A 260 -23.51 10.75 -18.48
C LEU A 260 -22.55 10.76 -19.67
N TYR A 261 -22.88 11.49 -20.74
CA TYR A 261 -22.00 11.71 -21.88
C TYR A 261 -20.70 12.41 -21.45
N VAL A 262 -20.80 13.53 -20.71
CA VAL A 262 -19.62 14.29 -20.25
C VAL A 262 -18.73 13.42 -19.36
N ARG A 263 -19.30 12.73 -18.38
CA ARG A 263 -18.56 11.81 -17.51
C ARG A 263 -17.79 10.75 -18.31
N ARG A 264 -18.41 10.13 -19.32
CA ARG A 264 -17.78 9.07 -20.12
C ARG A 264 -16.71 9.61 -21.07
N ARG A 265 -16.91 10.80 -21.61
CA ARG A 265 -16.08 11.34 -22.70
C ARG A 265 -14.89 12.16 -22.20
N TYR A 266 -15.06 12.90 -21.10
CA TYR A 266 -14.11 13.91 -20.63
C TYR A 266 -13.46 13.61 -19.28
N ILE A 267 -13.94 12.62 -18.50
CA ILE A 267 -13.37 12.33 -17.17
C ILE A 267 -12.58 11.02 -17.21
N HIS A 268 -11.26 11.16 -17.31
CA HIS A 268 -10.32 10.04 -17.27
C HIS A 268 -9.37 10.14 -16.08
N LYS A 269 -8.78 9.00 -15.68
CA LYS A 269 -7.89 8.91 -14.50
C LYS A 269 -6.70 9.88 -14.57
N GLU A 270 -6.08 10.02 -15.73
CA GLU A 270 -4.89 10.88 -15.93
C GLU A 270 -5.24 12.37 -15.86
N GLN A 271 -6.38 12.75 -16.43
CA GLN A 271 -6.89 14.12 -16.37
C GLN A 271 -7.30 14.49 -14.95
N LEU A 272 -7.90 13.56 -14.21
CA LEU A 272 -8.23 13.75 -12.81
C LEU A 272 -6.97 13.99 -11.97
N ARG A 273 -5.90 13.22 -12.20
CA ARG A 273 -4.60 13.45 -11.54
C ARG A 273 -4.00 14.82 -11.87
N SER A 274 -4.10 15.24 -13.12
CA SER A 274 -3.62 16.55 -13.57
C SER A 274 -4.42 17.69 -12.91
N ALA A 275 -5.75 17.58 -12.90
CA ALA A 275 -6.63 18.53 -12.21
C ALA A 275 -6.36 18.60 -10.70
N ILE A 276 -6.13 17.46 -10.03
CA ILE A 276 -5.73 17.42 -8.62
C ILE A 276 -4.40 18.15 -8.40
N THR A 277 -3.43 17.96 -9.29
CA THR A 277 -2.12 18.63 -9.20
C THR A 277 -2.28 20.15 -9.26
N GLU A 278 -3.10 20.66 -10.18
CA GLU A 278 -3.39 22.10 -10.28
C GLU A 278 -4.03 22.66 -9.01
N VAL A 279 -5.02 21.96 -8.45
CA VAL A 279 -5.66 22.38 -7.18
C VAL A 279 -4.66 22.37 -6.03
N ILE A 280 -3.79 21.35 -5.96
CA ILE A 280 -2.74 21.26 -4.94
C ILE A 280 -1.75 22.42 -5.07
N ASN A 281 -1.30 22.74 -6.29
CA ASN A 281 -0.40 23.86 -6.54
C ASN A 281 -1.04 25.18 -6.11
N GLY A 282 -2.32 25.41 -6.45
CA GLY A 282 -3.05 26.59 -6.01
C GLY A 282 -3.17 26.69 -4.48
N ILE A 283 -3.34 25.57 -3.78
CA ILE A 283 -3.31 25.54 -2.31
C ILE A 283 -1.93 25.92 -1.77
N PHE A 284 -0.85 25.43 -2.39
CA PHE A 284 0.51 25.77 -1.98
C PHE A 284 0.85 27.24 -2.19
N GLU A 285 0.38 27.84 -3.29
CA GLU A 285 0.59 29.27 -3.57
C GLU A 285 -0.04 30.19 -2.53
N ILE A 286 -1.25 29.85 -2.03
CA ILE A 286 -1.96 30.65 -1.03
C ILE A 286 -1.63 30.27 0.42
N ARG A 287 -0.84 29.21 0.63
CA ARG A 287 -0.53 28.69 1.96
C ARG A 287 0.31 29.70 2.72
N LEU A 288 -0.05 29.95 3.98
CA LEU A 288 0.71 30.79 4.91
C LEU A 288 1.69 29.92 5.73
N PRO A 289 3.00 29.90 5.42
CA PRO A 289 3.95 28.99 6.06
C PRO A 289 4.11 29.26 7.56
N GLN A 290 3.93 30.50 8.01
CA GLN A 290 4.00 30.85 9.42
C GLN A 290 2.92 30.16 10.28
N ILE A 291 1.75 29.88 9.69
CA ILE A 291 0.64 29.17 10.36
C ILE A 291 0.79 27.66 10.13
N TRP A 292 1.04 27.24 8.89
CA TRP A 292 0.93 25.84 8.46
C TRP A 292 2.27 25.09 8.35
N GLY A 293 3.41 25.75 8.57
CA GLY A 293 4.75 25.20 8.31
C GLY A 293 5.12 25.21 6.82
N GLU A 294 6.42 25.06 6.54
CA GLU A 294 6.94 24.86 5.19
C GLU A 294 6.59 23.44 4.73
N GLY A 295 5.92 23.29 3.59
CA GLY A 295 5.54 21.98 3.07
C GLY A 295 6.60 21.50 2.09
N THR A 296 7.44 20.55 2.46
CA THR A 296 8.53 20.09 1.58
C THR A 296 8.09 19.04 0.56
N THR A 297 7.27 18.03 0.92
CA THR A 297 6.94 16.95 -0.04
C THR A 297 5.63 16.17 0.17
N THR A 298 4.91 16.28 1.28
CA THR A 298 3.75 15.40 1.54
C THR A 298 2.60 16.08 2.27
N CYS A 299 1.48 16.24 1.56
CA CYS A 299 0.16 16.47 2.15
C CYS A 299 -0.75 15.32 1.72
N ALA A 300 -1.04 14.40 2.64
CA ALA A 300 -2.01 13.33 2.45
C ALA A 300 -3.13 13.55 3.47
N SER A 301 -4.39 13.37 3.05
CA SER A 301 -5.57 13.54 3.90
C SER A 301 -6.58 12.40 3.74
N ASP A 302 -6.20 11.33 3.02
CA ASP A 302 -7.01 10.11 2.93
C ASP A 302 -6.22 8.93 3.49
N SER A 303 -6.95 8.05 4.15
CA SER A 303 -6.48 6.77 4.63
C SER A 303 -5.88 5.96 3.48
N LYS A 304 -4.61 5.60 3.60
CA LYS A 304 -3.95 4.73 2.63
C LYS A 304 -3.95 3.30 3.16
N HIS A 305 -4.40 2.36 2.33
CA HIS A 305 -4.29 0.94 2.61
C HIS A 305 -2.83 0.52 2.47
N PHE A 306 -2.27 0.00 3.55
CA PHE A 306 -0.95 -0.62 3.57
C PHE A 306 -1.09 -2.11 3.76
N GLY A 307 -0.49 -2.90 2.86
CA GLY A 307 -0.38 -4.34 3.03
C GLY A 307 0.40 -4.66 4.30
N ALA A 308 -0.21 -5.42 5.20
CA ALA A 308 0.38 -5.87 6.44
C ALA A 308 0.38 -7.40 6.50
N TRP A 309 1.32 -7.98 7.25
CA TRP A 309 1.43 -9.42 7.41
C TRP A 309 0.18 -10.02 8.05
N GLU A 310 -0.24 -11.22 7.62
CA GLU A 310 -1.53 -11.83 7.99
C GLU A 310 -1.69 -12.12 9.50
N GLN A 311 -0.60 -12.36 10.22
CA GLN A 311 -0.58 -12.61 11.66
C GLN A 311 -0.44 -11.32 12.49
N ASN A 312 -1.18 -10.28 12.13
CA ASN A 312 -1.25 -9.05 12.92
C ASN A 312 -2.71 -8.82 13.32
N LEU A 313 -2.95 -8.61 14.62
CA LEU A 313 -4.28 -8.30 15.19
C LEU A 313 -4.94 -7.07 14.55
N MET A 314 -4.14 -6.16 13.97
CA MET A 314 -4.59 -4.96 13.28
C MET A 314 -4.94 -5.20 11.80
N ASN A 315 -4.63 -6.36 11.24
CA ASN A 315 -4.81 -6.65 9.83
C ASN A 315 -6.25 -7.05 9.52
N GLN A 316 -6.92 -6.30 8.64
CA GLN A 316 -8.29 -6.59 8.21
C GLN A 316 -8.40 -6.64 6.69
N TYR A 317 -9.31 -7.47 6.18
CA TYR A 317 -9.61 -7.53 4.76
C TYR A 317 -10.42 -6.31 4.36
N HIS A 318 -9.86 -5.46 3.48
CA HIS A 318 -10.54 -4.24 3.06
C HIS A 318 -11.25 -4.43 1.72
N LEU A 319 -12.59 -4.42 1.74
CA LEU A 319 -13.44 -4.68 0.55
C LEU A 319 -13.09 -3.77 -0.65
N ARG A 320 -12.84 -2.48 -0.40
CA ARG A 320 -12.51 -1.47 -1.43
C ARG A 320 -11.17 -1.73 -2.13
N TYR A 321 -10.18 -2.27 -1.41
CA TYR A 321 -8.80 -2.46 -1.89
C TYR A 321 -8.49 -3.91 -2.21
N ARG A 322 -9.44 -4.84 -1.96
CA ARG A 322 -9.35 -6.28 -2.25
C ARG A 322 -8.07 -6.93 -1.71
N GLY A 323 -7.62 -6.49 -0.52
CA GLY A 323 -6.41 -6.96 0.12
C GLY A 323 -6.47 -6.83 1.64
N ARG A 324 -5.69 -7.65 2.34
CA ARG A 324 -5.49 -7.57 3.79
C ARG A 324 -4.48 -6.48 4.11
N GLY A 325 -4.85 -5.55 4.99
CA GLY A 325 -3.94 -4.51 5.43
C GLY A 325 -4.50 -3.64 6.54
N VAL A 326 -3.74 -2.61 6.89
CA VAL A 326 -4.15 -1.57 7.83
C VAL A 326 -4.44 -0.29 7.06
N MET A 327 -5.50 0.42 7.44
CA MET A 327 -5.76 1.77 6.95
C MET A 327 -5.01 2.76 7.82
N ILE A 328 -4.06 3.48 7.22
CA ILE A 328 -3.27 4.49 7.94
C ILE A 328 -3.73 5.86 7.50
N TYR A 329 -4.23 6.66 8.44
CA TYR A 329 -4.42 8.09 8.26
C TYR A 329 -3.10 8.81 8.53
N TRP A 330 -2.69 9.64 7.57
CA TRP A 330 -1.54 10.52 7.71
C TRP A 330 -2.08 11.94 7.73
N HIS A 331 -1.74 12.71 8.74
CA HIS A 331 -1.71 14.17 8.65
C HIS A 331 -0.29 14.58 9.01
N ALA A 332 0.49 14.98 8.01
CA ALA A 332 1.82 15.52 8.22
C ALA A 332 1.75 17.04 8.13
N ILE A 333 1.89 17.70 9.27
CA ILE A 333 2.16 19.13 9.37
C ILE A 333 3.43 19.24 10.21
N GLU A 334 4.44 19.99 9.72
CA GLU A 334 5.79 20.11 10.29
C GLU A 334 5.88 20.79 11.68
N LYS A 335 4.78 20.85 12.44
CA LYS A 335 4.79 21.22 13.86
C LYS A 335 4.23 20.08 14.72
N LEU A 336 5.04 19.06 14.97
CA LEU A 336 4.87 18.07 16.06
C LEU A 336 3.52 17.33 16.18
N SER A 337 2.64 17.39 15.18
CA SER A 337 1.36 16.69 15.21
C SER A 337 1.32 15.60 14.14
N LEU A 338 2.08 14.53 14.34
CA LEU A 338 1.77 13.25 13.68
C LEU A 338 0.60 12.62 14.43
N HIS A 339 -0.62 12.84 13.93
CA HIS A 339 -1.78 12.13 14.45
C HIS A 339 -2.00 10.83 13.66
N LEU A 340 -1.45 9.74 14.20
CA LEU A 340 -1.73 8.39 13.72
C LEU A 340 -3.11 7.97 14.23
N PHE A 341 -4.14 8.10 13.39
CA PHE A 341 -5.43 7.46 13.65
C PHE A 341 -5.48 6.12 12.92
N SER A 342 -5.35 5.03 13.67
CA SER A 342 -5.82 3.71 13.25
C SER A 342 -7.33 3.72 13.43
N THR A 343 -8.10 3.81 12.34
CA THR A 343 -9.54 3.57 12.45
C THR A 343 -9.79 2.07 12.57
N GLN A 344 -9.74 1.55 13.79
CA GLN A 344 -10.59 0.43 14.18
C GLN A 344 -12.02 0.95 14.31
N ASN A 345 -12.67 1.29 13.20
CA ASN A 345 -14.12 1.46 13.17
C ASN A 345 -14.70 0.33 12.35
N LEU A 346 -15.16 -0.69 13.07
CA LEU A 346 -16.12 -1.68 12.59
C LEU A 346 -17.33 -0.92 12.03
N PHE A 347 -17.36 -0.69 10.72
CA PHE A 347 -18.58 -0.37 10.00
C PHE A 347 -19.42 -1.66 9.87
N PHE A 348 -20.06 -2.09 10.95
CA PHE A 348 -21.33 -2.81 10.84
C PHE A 348 -22.45 -1.77 10.80
N LYS A 349 -22.66 -1.16 9.63
CA LYS A 349 -23.97 -0.60 9.30
C LYS A 349 -24.76 -1.72 8.62
N ARG A 350 -25.47 -2.51 9.43
CA ARG A 350 -26.64 -3.26 8.95
C ARG A 350 -27.60 -2.21 8.41
N GLY A 351 -27.84 -2.24 7.10
CA GLY A 351 -29.03 -1.62 6.54
C GLY A 351 -30.19 -2.47 6.98
N ASP A 352 -30.84 -2.07 8.07
CA ASP A 352 -32.21 -2.49 8.34
C ASP A 352 -33.07 -1.80 7.28
N CYS A 353 -33.35 -2.53 6.19
CA CYS A 353 -34.55 -2.31 5.42
C CYS A 353 -35.70 -2.86 6.27
N ASN A 354 -36.45 -1.97 6.91
CA ASN A 354 -37.85 -2.20 7.23
C ASN A 354 -38.64 -1.02 6.67
N ASP A 355 -39.68 -1.40 5.93
CA ASP A 355 -40.78 -0.67 5.29
C ASP A 355 -40.46 0.18 4.05
#